data_AF-A0A438WPU9-F1
#
_entry.id   AF-A0A438WPU9-F1
#
_cell.length_a   1.000
_cell.length_b   1.000
_cell.length_c   1.000
_cell.angle_alpha   90.00
_cell.angle_beta   90.00
_cell.angle_gamma   90.00
#
_symmetry.space_group_name_H-M   'P 1'
#
loop_
_entity.id
_entity.type
_entity.pdbx_description
1 polymer ?
#
loop_
_entity_poly.entity_id
_entity_poly.type
_entity_poly.pdbx_seq_one_letter_code
_entity_poly.pdbx_strand_id
1 'polypeptide(L)'
;MNAKALYKKKALRDRRKLRIKSKLLGDKLRPRVSVFRSNRYFYAQAIDDTKQSTITHIDGRKMGFKNTQEDAKKLGALFAEELKKVGIERAVYDRNGY
;
A
#
# COMPACT_ATOMS: atom_id res chain seq x y z
N MET A 1 12.00 -20.15 -9.78
CA MET A 1 10.56 -20.39 -10.09
C MET A 1 10.37 -20.35 -11.60
N ASN A 2 9.60 -21.27 -12.17
CA ASN A 2 9.23 -21.22 -13.59
C ASN A 2 8.29 -20.02 -13.86
N ALA A 3 8.39 -19.40 -15.05
CA ALA A 3 7.52 -18.32 -15.51
C ALA A 3 6.02 -18.61 -15.33
N LYS A 4 5.59 -19.86 -15.60
CA LYS A 4 4.19 -20.28 -15.42
C LYS A 4 3.72 -20.19 -13.95
N ALA A 5 4.60 -20.51 -13.01
CA ALA A 5 4.32 -20.42 -11.58
C ALA A 5 4.27 -18.96 -11.10
N LEU A 6 5.16 -18.11 -11.61
CA LEU A 6 5.18 -16.67 -11.32
C LEU A 6 3.89 -15.99 -11.82
N TYR A 7 3.47 -16.31 -13.04
CA TYR A 7 2.23 -15.81 -13.61
C TYR A 7 1.02 -16.19 -12.75
N LYS A 8 0.90 -17.48 -12.37
CA LYS A 8 -0.17 -17.96 -11.49
C LYS A 8 -0.18 -17.23 -10.14
N LYS A 9 0.99 -17.01 -9.54
CA LYS A 9 1.11 -16.28 -8.27
C LYS A 9 0.63 -14.83 -8.39
N LYS A 10 0.99 -14.14 -9.48
CA LYS A 10 0.55 -12.76 -9.75
C LYS A 10 -0.97 -12.71 -9.97
N ALA A 11 -1.51 -13.58 -10.83
CA ALA A 11 -2.95 -13.64 -11.11
C ALA A 11 -3.79 -13.92 -9.86
N LEU A 12 -3.34 -14.82 -8.97
CA LEU A 12 -4.02 -15.09 -7.70
C LEU A 12 -4.02 -13.88 -6.76
N ARG A 13 -2.91 -13.14 -6.73
CA ARG A 13 -2.82 -11.91 -5.95
C ARG A 13 -3.75 -10.83 -6.53
N ASP A 14 -3.76 -10.64 -7.84
CA ASP A 14 -4.61 -9.65 -8.50
C ASP A 14 -6.10 -9.96 -8.25
N ARG A 15 -6.49 -11.23 -8.27
CA ARG A 15 -7.85 -11.66 -7.88
C ARG A 15 -8.18 -11.31 -6.44
N ARG A 16 -7.27 -11.56 -5.48
CA ARG A 16 -7.47 -11.18 -4.08
C ARG A 16 -7.56 -9.66 -3.91
N LYS A 17 -6.70 -8.91 -4.60
CA LYS A 17 -6.71 -7.45 -4.62
C LYS A 17 -8.07 -6.90 -5.05
N LEU A 18 -8.60 -7.39 -6.18
CA LEU A 18 -9.91 -6.96 -6.68
C LEU A 18 -11.04 -7.28 -5.70
N ARG A 19 -11.04 -8.48 -5.10
CA ARG A 19 -12.05 -8.88 -4.11
C ARG A 19 -12.00 -8.06 -2.82
N ILE A 20 -10.82 -7.63 -2.40
CA ILE A 20 -10.65 -6.75 -1.24
C ILE A 20 -11.13 -5.34 -1.61
N LYS A 21 -10.67 -4.82 -2.76
CA LYS A 21 -11.03 -3.49 -3.25
C LYS A 21 -12.54 -3.34 -3.49
N SER A 22 -13.25 -4.39 -3.87
CA SER A 22 -14.71 -4.30 -4.07
C SER A 22 -15.49 -3.98 -2.78
N LYS A 23 -14.89 -4.21 -1.59
CA LYS A 23 -15.50 -3.90 -0.28
C LYS A 23 -14.89 -2.67 0.38
N LEU A 24 -13.73 -2.21 -0.10
CA LEU A 24 -12.99 -1.11 0.49
C LEU A 24 -13.01 0.08 -0.46
N LEU A 25 -13.63 1.16 0.00
CA LEU A 25 -13.64 2.44 -0.69
C LEU A 25 -13.09 3.51 0.25
N GLY A 26 -12.11 4.28 -0.23
CA GLY A 26 -11.53 5.41 0.49
C GLY A 26 -12.00 6.75 -0.07
N ASP A 27 -12.25 7.70 0.80
CA ASP A 27 -12.60 9.09 0.47
C ASP A 27 -11.49 10.05 0.95
N LYS A 28 -11.70 11.36 0.81
CA LYS A 28 -10.72 12.37 1.23
C LYS A 28 -10.45 12.38 2.75
N LEU A 29 -11.45 12.10 3.59
CA LEU A 29 -11.32 12.09 5.05
C LEU A 29 -10.75 10.77 5.56
N ARG A 30 -11.10 9.67 4.89
CA ARG A 30 -10.70 8.30 5.20
C ARG A 30 -10.15 7.63 3.94
N PRO A 31 -8.95 8.02 3.47
CA PRO A 31 -8.38 7.48 2.26
C PRO A 31 -8.00 6.02 2.41
N ARG A 32 -7.93 5.33 1.28
CA ARG A 32 -7.52 3.93 1.21
C ARG A 32 -5.99 3.87 1.18
N VAL A 33 -5.40 3.28 2.22
CA VAL A 33 -3.96 3.06 2.33
C VAL A 33 -3.61 1.69 1.78
N SER A 34 -3.02 1.66 0.59
CA SER A 34 -2.60 0.44 -0.09
C SER A 34 -1.11 0.19 0.10
N VAL A 35 -0.76 -1.00 0.59
CA VAL A 35 0.63 -1.43 0.78
C VAL A 35 1.10 -2.31 -0.38
N PHE A 36 2.32 -2.08 -0.88
CA PHE A 36 2.96 -2.92 -1.88
C PHE A 36 4.32 -3.40 -1.38
N ARG A 37 4.51 -4.71 -1.38
CA ARG A 37 5.78 -5.38 -1.08
C ARG A 37 6.40 -5.93 -2.35
N SER A 38 7.52 -5.34 -2.76
CA SER A 38 8.37 -5.90 -3.81
C SER A 38 9.31 -6.96 -3.22
N ASN A 39 10.20 -7.52 -4.04
CA ASN A 39 11.22 -8.43 -3.53
C ASN A 39 12.23 -7.71 -2.63
N ARG A 40 12.51 -6.42 -2.88
CA ARG A 40 13.60 -5.66 -2.24
C ARG A 40 13.15 -4.54 -1.29
N TYR A 41 11.96 -4.00 -1.52
CA TYR A 41 11.47 -2.76 -0.92
C TYR A 41 9.97 -2.83 -0.58
N PHE A 42 9.55 -2.00 0.37
CA PHE A 42 8.16 -1.71 0.70
C PHE A 42 7.75 -0.33 0.19
N TYR A 43 6.47 -0.22 -0.15
CA TYR A 43 5.84 1.01 -0.62
C TYR A 43 4.45 1.11 -0.01
N ALA A 44 3.99 2.32 0.28
CA ALA A 44 2.61 2.57 0.70
C ALA A 44 2.09 3.85 0.06
N GLN A 45 0.79 3.89 -0.18
CA GLN A 45 0.11 5.02 -0.81
C GLN A 45 -1.24 5.23 -0.15
N ALA A 46 -1.60 6.48 0.12
CA ALA A 46 -2.94 6.88 0.51
C ALA A 46 -3.66 7.45 -0.70
N ILE A 47 -4.79 6.85 -1.04
CA ILE A 47 -5.52 7.11 -2.28
C ILE A 47 -6.94 7.56 -1.93
N ASP A 48 -7.38 8.63 -2.57
CA ASP A 48 -8.78 9.03 -2.64
C ASP A 48 -9.41 8.33 -3.84
N ASP A 49 -10.28 7.35 -3.61
CA ASP A 49 -10.92 6.58 -4.68
C ASP A 49 -12.00 7.40 -5.42
N THR A 50 -12.53 8.46 -4.80
CA THR A 50 -13.55 9.33 -5.43
C THR A 50 -12.93 10.20 -6.53
N LYS A 51 -11.72 10.71 -6.28
CA LYS A 51 -10.95 11.54 -7.22
C LYS A 51 -9.93 10.75 -8.03
N GLN A 52 -9.78 9.46 -7.71
CA GLN A 52 -8.75 8.59 -8.28
C GLN A 52 -7.33 9.17 -8.17
N SER A 53 -7.07 9.92 -7.10
CA SER A 53 -5.80 10.63 -6.89
C SER A 53 -5.09 10.12 -5.65
N THR A 54 -3.78 9.99 -5.73
CA THR A 54 -2.93 9.70 -4.57
C THR A 54 -2.71 11.00 -3.80
N ILE A 55 -2.98 10.98 -2.50
CA ILE A 55 -2.79 12.13 -1.61
C ILE A 55 -1.34 12.17 -1.14
N THR A 56 -0.86 11.05 -0.58
CA THR A 56 0.53 10.87 -0.13
C THR A 56 1.03 9.49 -0.50
N HIS A 57 2.34 9.37 -0.66
CA HIS A 57 3.00 8.09 -0.90
C HIS A 57 4.37 8.07 -0.24
N ILE A 58 4.81 6.89 0.14
CA ILE A 58 6.13 6.64 0.68
C ILE A 58 6.81 5.52 -0.11
N ASP A 59 8.10 5.72 -0.35
CA ASP A 59 8.94 4.81 -1.12
C ASP A 59 10.13 4.36 -0.27
N GLY A 60 10.12 3.10 0.15
CA GLY A 60 11.21 2.51 0.92
C GLY A 60 12.54 2.47 0.16
N ARG A 61 12.53 2.47 -1.19
CA ARG A 61 13.74 2.57 -1.99
C ARG A 61 14.43 3.92 -1.81
N LYS A 62 13.67 5.02 -1.83
CA LYS A 62 14.23 6.38 -1.65
C LYS A 62 14.82 6.58 -0.26
N MET A 63 14.26 5.90 0.74
CA MET A 63 14.70 5.97 2.13
C MET A 63 15.83 4.98 2.47
N GLY A 64 16.30 4.18 1.50
CA GLY A 64 17.35 3.17 1.73
C GLY A 64 16.91 1.98 2.58
N PHE A 65 15.61 1.85 2.86
CA PHE A 65 15.02 0.74 3.63
C PHE A 65 14.97 -0.53 2.80
N LYS A 66 15.13 -1.69 3.43
CA LYS A 66 15.03 -3.01 2.79
C LYS A 66 13.67 -3.65 3.06
N ASN A 67 13.49 -4.88 2.58
CA ASN A 67 12.30 -5.69 2.79
C ASN A 67 12.36 -6.45 4.14
N THR A 68 12.69 -5.75 5.22
CA THR A 68 12.79 -6.30 6.58
C THR A 68 11.60 -5.84 7.42
N GLN A 69 11.23 -6.61 8.44
CA GLN A 69 10.11 -6.25 9.33
C GLN A 69 10.37 -4.94 10.09
N GLU A 70 11.60 -4.68 10.51
CA GLU A 70 11.99 -3.43 11.18
C GLU A 70 11.83 -2.22 10.27
N ASP A 71 12.29 -2.33 9.03
CA ASP A 71 12.18 -1.30 8.02
C ASP A 71 10.72 -1.01 7.66
N ALA A 72 9.87 -2.04 7.61
CA ALA A 72 8.43 -1.87 7.41
C ALA A 72 7.77 -1.11 8.57
N LYS A 73 8.20 -1.34 9.82
CA LYS A 73 7.71 -0.59 10.99
C LYS A 73 8.11 0.88 10.91
N LYS A 74 9.39 1.16 10.58
CA LYS A 74 9.90 2.54 10.41
C LYS A 74 9.17 3.28 9.29
N LEU A 75 9.00 2.63 8.14
CA LEU A 75 8.26 3.18 7.00
C LEU A 75 6.80 3.46 7.36
N GLY A 76 6.15 2.57 8.12
CA GLY A 76 4.79 2.79 8.62
C GLY A 76 4.67 4.00 9.56
N ALA A 77 5.64 4.19 10.45
CA ALA A 77 5.68 5.34 11.36
C ALA A 77 5.84 6.66 10.58
N LEU A 78 6.80 6.74 9.66
CA LEU A 78 7.02 7.91 8.81
C LEU A 78 5.78 8.24 7.96
N PHE A 79 5.14 7.21 7.40
CA PHE A 79 3.94 7.40 6.61
C PHE A 79 2.75 7.92 7.44
N ALA A 80 2.62 7.46 8.69
CA ALA A 80 1.60 7.98 9.60
C ALA A 80 1.85 9.46 9.95
N GLU A 81 3.10 9.87 10.11
CA GLU A 81 3.46 11.28 10.32
C GLU A 81 3.13 12.14 9.10
N GLU A 82 3.42 11.66 7.88
CA GLU A 82 3.05 12.34 6.64
C GLU A 82 1.53 12.50 6.49
N LEU A 83 0.75 11.47 6.84
CA LEU A 83 -0.70 11.54 6.81
C LEU A 83 -1.25 12.56 7.81
N LYS A 84 -0.70 12.61 9.02
CA LYS A 84 -1.08 13.60 10.03
C LYS A 84 -0.78 15.03 9.57
N LYS A 85 0.36 15.26 8.90
CA LYS A 85 0.69 16.58 8.33
C LYS A 85 -0.32 17.03 7.26
N VAL A 86 -0.92 16.09 6.54
CA VAL A 86 -1.97 16.36 5.55
C VAL A 86 -3.38 16.41 6.18
N GLY A 87 -3.49 16.23 7.51
CA GLY A 87 -4.74 16.31 8.24
C GLY A 87 -5.61 15.05 8.15
N ILE A 88 -5.01 13.89 7.85
CA ILE A 88 -5.73 12.60 7.78
C ILE A 88 -5.53 11.84 9.09
N GLU A 89 -6.61 11.69 9.86
CA GLU A 89 -6.60 10.94 11.13
C GLU A 89 -7.03 9.48 10.97
N ARG A 90 -7.93 9.22 10.02
CA ARG A 90 -8.52 7.89 9.80
C ARG A 90 -8.18 7.43 8.40
N ALA A 91 -7.91 6.14 8.24
CA ALA A 91 -7.64 5.55 6.93
C ALA A 91 -8.23 4.14 6.84
N VAL A 92 -8.52 3.71 5.61
CA VAL A 92 -8.91 2.32 5.33
C VAL A 92 -7.68 1.53 4.94
N TYR A 93 -7.38 0.47 5.69
CA TYR A 93 -6.24 -0.38 5.36
C TYR A 93 -6.56 -1.36 4.22
N ASP A 94 -5.87 -1.21 3.10
CA ASP A 94 -5.93 -2.10 1.95
C ASP A 94 -4.70 -3.01 1.88
N ARG A 95 -4.97 -4.30 2.12
CA ARG A 95 -3.98 -5.39 2.10
C ARG A 95 -3.42 -5.69 0.71
N ASN A 96 -4.02 -5.19 -0.37
CA ASN A 96 -3.51 -5.29 -1.74
C ASN A 96 -3.14 -6.73 -2.20
N GLY A 97 -3.83 -7.72 -1.63
CA GLY A 97 -3.71 -9.15 -1.94
C GLY A 97 -2.54 -9.91 -1.30
N TYR A 98 -1.82 -9.28 -0.36
CA TYR A 98 -0.83 -9.93 0.50
C TYR A 98 -1.47 -10.64 1.69
#